data_AF-A0AA35YDW7-F1
#
_entry.id   AF-A0AA35YDW7-F1
#
_cell.length_a   1.000
_cell.length_b   1.000
_cell.length_c   1.000
_cell.angle_alpha   90.00
_cell.angle_beta   90.00
_cell.angle_gamma   90.00
#
_symmetry.space_group_name_H-M   'P 1'
#
loop_
_entity.id
_entity.type
_entity.pdbx_description
1 polymer ?
#
loop_
_entity_poly.entity_id
_entity_poly.type
_entity_poly.pdbx_seq_one_letter_code
_entity_poly.pdbx_strand_id
1 'polypeptide(L)'
;MKEAEEQATNTIVYTPQENQLDGGRGSSRFLQYKWWIQIVVFTMFVLSGQSAATMLGRLYFINGGNSKWMATLVQTVGFPLMLPFIFLFSPSKTPLEHHHQVTGKSSWTTLVILYTTLGIFLAGNCMLYSFGLNFLPVSTYSLICTSQLAFNALFSYFLNGQKFTPFIANSLVLLSFSSMLLVFQSDSKETGKISRSKYIIGFVCTIAASAGWGLMLSITQLALQKILKSTSYKVVFDITVYQSLIATVVILMGLFASGEWKDIKEEMWDFESGKASYIINLVGTAVSWQVFTSCFLMKR
;
A
#
# COMPACT_ATOMS: atom_id res chain seq x y z
N MET A 1 75.79 25.98 -49.47
CA MET A 1 75.57 27.06 -50.46
C MET A 1 74.14 26.86 -50.96
N LYS A 2 73.17 27.73 -50.75
CA LYS A 2 73.11 29.13 -50.30
C LYS A 2 71.64 29.40 -49.92
N GLU A 3 71.43 30.19 -48.86
CA GLU A 3 70.49 31.33 -48.75
C GLU A 3 68.99 31.06 -49.08
N ALA A 4 67.96 31.43 -48.31
CA ALA A 4 67.76 32.36 -47.18
C ALA A 4 66.33 32.07 -46.63
N GLU A 5 66.11 32.00 -45.31
CA GLU A 5 65.61 33.11 -44.46
C GLU A 5 64.29 33.72 -44.97
N GLU A 6 63.14 33.41 -44.34
CA GLU A 6 62.62 34.00 -43.08
C GLU A 6 61.80 35.28 -43.33
N GLN A 7 60.50 35.21 -42.97
CA GLN A 7 59.67 36.27 -42.38
C GLN A 7 58.23 35.73 -42.29
N ALA A 8 57.47 35.81 -41.21
CA ALA A 8 57.70 36.16 -39.81
C ALA A 8 56.45 35.72 -39.04
N THR A 9 56.66 35.23 -37.81
CA THR A 9 55.88 35.54 -36.61
C THR A 9 54.35 35.45 -36.66
N ASN A 10 53.80 34.42 -36.00
CA ASN A 10 52.78 34.66 -34.97
C ASN A 10 52.74 33.50 -33.95
N THR A 11 53.42 33.75 -32.85
CA THR A 11 53.32 33.05 -31.57
C THR A 11 51.92 33.27 -30.99
N ILE A 12 51.15 32.21 -30.71
CA ILE A 12 50.25 32.20 -29.55
C ILE A 12 50.43 30.88 -28.82
N VAL A 13 50.96 31.02 -27.62
CA VAL A 13 51.16 30.05 -26.56
C VAL A 13 49.81 29.44 -26.15
N TYR A 14 49.70 28.11 -26.15
CA TYR A 14 48.59 27.42 -25.48
C TYR A 14 48.83 27.44 -23.97
N THR A 15 48.12 28.31 -23.25
CA THR A 15 47.89 28.16 -21.81
C THR A 15 46.65 27.28 -21.58
N PRO A 16 46.70 26.26 -20.71
CA PRO A 16 45.51 25.52 -20.34
C PRO A 16 44.68 26.36 -19.36
N GLN A 17 43.45 26.74 -19.73
CA GLN A 17 42.49 27.26 -18.78
C GLN A 17 42.01 26.13 -17.86
N GLU A 18 42.53 26.18 -16.64
CA GLU A 18 41.96 25.59 -15.44
C GLU A 18 40.54 26.16 -15.23
N ASN A 19 39.53 25.30 -15.31
CA ASN A 19 38.22 25.52 -14.67
C ASN A 19 37.43 24.20 -14.63
N GLN A 20 37.73 23.40 -13.61
CA GLN A 20 36.84 22.36 -13.10
C GLN A 20 36.87 22.37 -11.57
N LEU A 21 35.72 21.97 -11.00
CA LEU A 21 35.38 21.78 -9.58
C LEU A 21 35.07 23.04 -8.75
N ASP A 22 33.77 23.36 -8.61
CA ASP A 22 33.12 23.26 -7.28
C ASP A 22 31.56 23.23 -7.26
N GLY A 23 30.87 22.91 -8.36
CA GLY A 23 29.39 22.95 -8.42
C GLY A 23 28.64 21.63 -8.15
N GLY A 24 29.30 20.47 -8.24
CA GLY A 24 28.61 19.18 -8.39
C GLY A 24 28.18 18.47 -7.09
N ARG A 25 28.76 18.83 -5.94
CA ARG A 25 28.61 18.05 -4.69
C ARG A 25 27.61 18.63 -3.68
N GLY A 26 27.21 19.89 -3.86
CA GLY A 26 26.16 20.56 -3.06
C GLY A 26 24.75 20.26 -3.58
N SER A 27 24.57 20.28 -4.90
CA SER A 27 23.27 20.02 -5.54
C SER A 27 22.77 18.58 -5.31
N SER A 28 23.65 17.57 -5.40
CA SER A 28 23.26 16.16 -5.16
C SER A 28 22.86 15.89 -3.71
N ARG A 29 23.57 16.48 -2.73
CA ARG A 29 23.24 16.35 -1.30
C ARG A 29 21.94 17.07 -0.95
N PHE A 30 21.66 18.23 -1.55
CA PHE A 30 20.41 18.96 -1.36
C PHE A 30 19.22 18.25 -2.00
N LEU A 31 19.38 17.69 -3.20
CA LEU A 31 18.36 16.83 -3.84
C LEU A 31 18.12 15.55 -3.03
N GLN A 32 19.18 14.92 -2.51
CA GLN A 32 19.08 13.73 -1.67
C GLN A 32 18.40 14.04 -0.33
N TYR A 33 18.72 15.18 0.29
CA TYR A 33 18.07 15.64 1.52
C TYR A 33 16.59 15.99 1.30
N LYS A 34 16.25 16.69 0.22
CA LYS A 34 14.86 16.93 -0.19
C LYS A 34 14.09 15.63 -0.42
N TRP A 35 14.72 14.65 -1.07
CA TRP A 35 14.13 13.32 -1.31
C TRP A 35 13.89 12.56 0.01
N TRP A 36 14.85 12.58 0.94
CA TRP A 36 14.67 11.98 2.27
C TRP A 36 13.58 12.68 3.09
N ILE A 37 13.52 14.01 3.08
CA ILE A 37 12.42 14.76 3.71
C ILE A 37 11.08 14.36 3.12
N GLN A 38 10.98 14.32 1.79
CA GLN A 38 9.77 13.92 1.09
C GLN A 38 9.34 12.49 1.48
N ILE A 39 10.30 11.56 1.59
CA ILE A 39 10.05 10.21 2.10
C ILE A 39 9.54 10.22 3.53
N VAL A 40 10.16 10.98 4.42
CA VAL A 40 9.76 11.06 5.84
C VAL A 40 8.35 11.63 5.96
N VAL A 41 8.05 12.72 5.27
CA VAL A 41 6.73 13.37 5.27
C VAL A 41 5.66 12.42 4.75
N PHE A 42 5.89 11.75 3.61
CA PHE A 42 4.95 10.76 3.09
C PHE A 42 4.78 9.56 4.01
N THR A 43 5.85 9.10 4.65
CA THR A 43 5.78 7.98 5.59
C THR A 43 4.95 8.35 6.81
N MET A 44 5.13 9.56 7.36
CA MET A 44 4.29 10.06 8.46
C MET A 44 2.81 10.14 8.07
N PHE A 45 2.51 10.61 6.86
CA PHE A 45 1.14 10.71 6.37
C PHE A 45 0.48 9.35 6.11
N VAL A 46 1.25 8.39 5.59
CA VAL A 46 0.82 6.99 5.44
C VAL A 46 0.50 6.37 6.80
N LEU A 47 1.39 6.55 7.78
CA LEU A 47 1.22 6.00 9.13
C LEU A 47 0.04 6.64 9.86
N SER A 48 -0.13 7.96 9.74
CA SER A 48 -1.26 8.66 10.35
C SER A 48 -2.58 8.26 9.69
N GLY A 49 -2.62 8.11 8.36
CA GLY A 49 -3.79 7.62 7.62
C GLY A 49 -4.21 6.21 8.05
N GLN A 50 -3.27 5.26 8.15
CA GLN A 50 -3.54 3.91 8.65
C GLN A 50 -4.03 3.92 10.11
N SER A 51 -3.37 4.70 10.96
CA SER A 51 -3.72 4.77 12.39
C SER A 51 -5.11 5.36 12.59
N ALA A 52 -5.43 6.45 11.87
CA ALA A 52 -6.77 7.05 11.90
C ALA A 52 -7.84 6.09 11.40
N ALA A 53 -7.60 5.42 10.26
CA ALA A 53 -8.55 4.48 9.68
C ALA A 53 -8.82 3.27 10.59
N THR A 54 -7.78 2.71 11.21
CA THR A 54 -7.91 1.59 12.14
C THR A 54 -8.59 1.99 13.45
N MET A 55 -8.29 3.19 13.97
CA MET A 55 -8.93 3.72 15.16
C MET A 55 -10.42 4.00 14.94
N LEU A 56 -10.80 4.66 13.83
CA LEU A 56 -12.21 4.90 13.49
C LEU A 56 -12.97 3.59 13.20
N GLY A 57 -12.32 2.64 12.52
CA GLY A 57 -12.90 1.31 12.34
C GLY A 57 -13.17 0.60 13.68
N ARG A 58 -12.30 0.77 14.68
CA ARG A 58 -12.54 0.21 16.01
C ARG A 58 -13.67 0.95 16.72
N LEU A 59 -13.70 2.28 16.60
CA LEU A 59 -14.77 3.11 17.15
C LEU A 59 -16.15 2.69 16.60
N TYR A 60 -16.21 2.28 15.33
CA TYR A 60 -17.43 1.73 14.73
C TYR A 60 -17.93 0.50 15.50
N PHE A 61 -17.07 -0.49 15.74
CA PHE A 61 -17.46 -1.71 16.47
C PHE A 61 -17.73 -1.48 17.96
N ILE A 62 -17.03 -0.55 18.60
CA ILE A 62 -17.24 -0.25 20.03
C ILE A 62 -18.61 0.42 20.25
N ASN A 63 -18.98 1.36 19.38
CA ASN A 63 -20.20 2.18 19.54
C ASN A 63 -21.47 1.51 18.99
N GLY A 64 -21.44 0.19 18.75
CA GLY A 64 -22.62 -0.59 18.33
C GLY A 64 -22.69 -1.00 16.86
N GLY A 65 -21.67 -0.70 16.05
CA GLY A 65 -21.58 -1.19 14.67
C GLY A 65 -21.41 -2.71 14.62
N ASN A 66 -22.30 -3.43 13.96
CA ASN A 66 -22.34 -4.89 13.92
C ASN A 66 -22.12 -5.44 12.50
N SER A 67 -22.36 -4.63 11.47
CA SER A 67 -22.17 -5.00 10.07
C SER A 67 -20.69 -5.09 9.68
N LYS A 68 -20.22 -6.33 9.50
CA LYS A 68 -18.83 -6.62 9.10
C LYS A 68 -18.64 -6.27 7.63
N TRP A 69 -19.66 -6.47 6.81
CA TRP A 69 -19.61 -6.13 5.39
C TRP A 69 -19.59 -4.61 5.19
N MET A 70 -20.28 -3.82 6.02
CA MET A 70 -20.18 -2.36 5.99
C MET A 70 -18.76 -1.88 6.35
N ALA A 71 -18.19 -2.39 7.45
CA ALA A 71 -16.81 -2.06 7.84
C ALA A 71 -15.78 -2.43 6.74
N THR A 72 -16.04 -3.51 6.01
CA THR A 72 -15.22 -3.96 4.88
C THR A 72 -15.41 -3.08 3.65
N LEU A 73 -16.65 -2.68 3.37
CA LEU A 73 -17.00 -1.81 2.23
C LEU A 73 -16.31 -0.46 2.34
N VAL A 74 -16.24 0.10 3.54
CA VAL A 74 -15.64 1.42 3.80
C VAL A 74 -14.13 1.44 3.47
N GLN A 75 -13.46 0.29 3.52
CA GLN A 75 -12.04 0.18 3.13
C GLN A 75 -11.83 0.34 1.62
N THR A 76 -12.79 -0.11 0.78
CA THR A 76 -12.62 -0.15 -0.69
C THR A 76 -13.46 0.88 -1.43
N VAL A 77 -14.61 1.30 -0.89
CA VAL A 77 -15.58 2.20 -1.54
C VAL A 77 -15.03 3.58 -1.83
N GLY A 78 -13.95 3.99 -1.15
CA GLY A 78 -13.31 5.27 -1.40
C GLY A 78 -12.49 5.32 -2.69
N PHE A 79 -12.34 4.22 -3.44
CA PHE A 79 -11.56 4.21 -4.69
C PHE A 79 -11.88 5.36 -5.68
N PRO A 80 -13.13 5.89 -5.80
CA PRO A 80 -13.42 6.99 -6.70
C PRO A 80 -12.73 8.29 -6.30
N LEU A 81 -12.42 8.47 -5.01
CA LEU A 81 -11.70 9.63 -4.49
C LEU A 81 -10.25 9.69 -5.00
N MET A 82 -9.71 8.59 -5.54
CA MET A 82 -8.35 8.57 -6.11
C MET A 82 -8.28 9.20 -7.51
N LEU A 83 -9.37 9.20 -8.28
CA LEU A 83 -9.40 9.76 -9.64
C LEU A 83 -9.01 11.26 -9.71
N PRO A 84 -9.54 12.17 -8.86
CA PRO A 84 -9.17 13.58 -8.92
C PRO A 84 -7.69 13.83 -8.56
N PHE A 85 -7.08 12.98 -7.72
CA PHE A 85 -5.68 13.13 -7.31
C PHE A 85 -4.72 12.96 -8.49
N ILE A 86 -5.06 12.11 -9.47
CA ILE A 86 -4.29 11.97 -10.71
C ILE A 86 -4.45 13.16 -11.63
N PHE A 87 -5.67 13.69 -11.78
CA PHE A 87 -5.86 14.83 -12.65
C PHE A 87 -5.10 16.07 -12.13
N LEU A 88 -4.94 16.15 -10.80
CA LEU A 88 -4.21 17.23 -10.13
C LEU A 88 -2.68 17.04 -10.12
N PHE A 89 -2.18 15.80 -9.98
CA PHE A 89 -0.75 15.49 -9.89
C PHE A 89 -0.15 14.87 -11.17
N SER A 90 -0.94 14.71 -12.24
CA SER A 90 -0.39 14.30 -13.53
C SER A 90 0.61 15.38 -13.97
N PRO A 91 1.91 15.04 -14.13
CA PRO A 91 2.86 15.99 -14.70
C PRO A 91 2.32 16.43 -16.06
N SER A 92 2.37 17.74 -16.27
CA SER A 92 1.90 18.41 -17.49
C SER A 92 2.34 17.66 -18.73
N LYS A 93 1.44 17.57 -19.71
CA LYS A 93 1.64 16.93 -21.01
C LYS A 93 2.91 17.50 -21.67
N THR A 94 4.04 16.82 -21.56
CA THR A 94 5.12 16.98 -22.52
C THR A 94 4.71 16.26 -23.81
N PRO A 95 4.90 16.85 -25.00
CA PRO A 95 4.55 16.19 -26.25
C PRO A 95 5.32 14.88 -26.35
N LEU A 96 4.57 13.85 -26.74
CA LEU A 96 5.02 12.48 -26.96
C LEU A 96 6.19 12.44 -27.96
N GLU A 97 7.43 12.45 -27.49
CA GLU A 97 8.51 11.84 -28.26
C GLU A 97 8.27 10.33 -28.31
N HIS A 98 8.17 9.81 -29.53
CA HIS A 98 8.17 8.41 -29.85
C HIS A 98 9.34 7.69 -29.16
N HIS A 99 9.06 6.92 -28.11
CA HIS A 99 9.99 5.90 -27.64
C HIS A 99 9.29 4.57 -27.38
N HIS A 100 9.52 3.69 -28.35
CA HIS A 100 9.51 2.23 -28.30
C HIS A 100 8.25 1.54 -27.76
N GLN A 101 7.42 1.11 -28.72
CA GLN A 101 6.59 -0.09 -28.59
C GLN A 101 7.47 -1.26 -28.10
N VAL A 102 7.33 -1.62 -26.83
CA VAL A 102 7.73 -2.95 -26.36
C VAL A 102 6.58 -3.89 -26.67
N THR A 103 6.80 -4.65 -27.74
CA THR A 103 6.03 -5.80 -28.20
C THR A 103 5.88 -6.84 -27.10
N GLY A 104 4.64 -7.10 -26.72
CA GLY A 104 4.26 -8.10 -25.73
C GLY A 104 2.92 -7.77 -25.11
N LYS A 105 1.89 -7.54 -25.93
CA LYS A 105 0.53 -7.28 -25.45
C LYS A 105 0.06 -8.54 -24.73
N SER A 106 0.16 -8.58 -23.40
CA SER A 106 -0.47 -9.62 -22.58
C SER A 106 -1.90 -9.78 -23.06
N SER A 107 -2.34 -11.04 -23.26
CA SER A 107 -3.71 -11.30 -23.70
C SER A 107 -4.66 -10.54 -22.77
N TRP A 108 -5.60 -9.81 -23.35
CA TRP A 108 -6.59 -9.03 -22.59
C TRP A 108 -7.33 -9.92 -21.59
N THR A 109 -7.56 -11.19 -21.95
CA THR A 109 -8.11 -12.22 -21.08
C THR A 109 -7.25 -12.48 -19.84
N THR A 110 -5.92 -12.54 -19.99
CA THR A 110 -4.99 -12.72 -18.86
C THR A 110 -5.02 -11.53 -17.91
N LEU A 111 -5.15 -10.30 -18.44
CA LEU A 111 -5.27 -9.09 -17.62
C LEU A 111 -6.59 -9.07 -16.84
N VAL A 112 -7.71 -9.44 -17.48
CA VAL A 112 -9.02 -9.52 -16.82
C VAL A 112 -9.01 -10.58 -15.71
N ILE A 113 -8.43 -11.77 -15.96
CA ILE A 113 -8.30 -12.82 -14.95
C ILE A 113 -7.43 -12.33 -13.78
N LEU A 114 -6.30 -11.68 -14.07
CA LEU A 114 -5.39 -11.15 -13.05
C LEU A 114 -6.10 -10.12 -12.17
N TYR A 115 -6.76 -9.12 -12.76
CA TYR A 115 -7.45 -8.06 -12.00
C TYR A 115 -8.61 -8.61 -11.20
N THR A 116 -9.38 -9.53 -11.78
CA THR A 116 -10.48 -10.20 -11.09
C THR A 116 -9.98 -11.00 -9.90
N THR A 117 -8.93 -11.80 -10.08
CA THR A 117 -8.36 -12.60 -8.99
C THR A 117 -7.80 -11.73 -7.87
N LEU A 118 -7.08 -10.66 -8.23
CA LEU A 118 -6.54 -9.70 -7.25
C LEU A 118 -7.65 -8.96 -6.49
N GLY A 119 -8.73 -8.55 -7.18
CA GLY A 119 -9.87 -7.88 -6.56
C GLY A 119 -10.67 -8.78 -5.63
N ILE A 120 -10.92 -10.03 -6.01
CA ILE A 120 -11.57 -11.03 -5.13
C ILE A 120 -10.71 -11.29 -3.90
N PHE A 121 -9.39 -11.46 -4.11
CA PHE A 121 -8.44 -11.67 -3.01
C PHE A 121 -8.39 -10.45 -2.07
N LEU A 122 -8.42 -9.23 -2.62
CA LEU A 122 -8.50 -7.99 -1.84
C LEU A 122 -9.76 -7.96 -0.97
N ALA A 123 -10.93 -8.28 -1.53
CA ALA A 123 -12.18 -8.33 -0.77
C ALA A 123 -12.11 -9.32 0.41
N GLY A 124 -11.58 -10.53 0.18
CA GLY A 124 -11.37 -11.51 1.24
C GLY A 124 -10.41 -11.01 2.32
N ASN A 125 -9.33 -10.32 1.91
CA ASN A 125 -8.35 -9.77 2.83
C ASN A 125 -8.91 -8.62 3.69
N CYS A 126 -9.67 -7.70 3.09
CA CYS A 126 -10.39 -6.65 3.82
C CYS A 126 -11.40 -7.24 4.82
N MET A 127 -12.08 -8.34 4.45
CA MET A 127 -12.99 -9.03 5.36
C MET A 127 -12.25 -9.62 6.56
N LEU A 128 -11.11 -10.29 6.33
CA LEU A 128 -10.25 -10.81 7.41
C LEU A 128 -9.78 -9.69 8.35
N TYR A 129 -9.43 -8.52 7.83
CA TYR A 129 -9.09 -7.35 8.64
C TYR A 129 -10.28 -6.85 9.47
N SER A 130 -11.48 -6.77 8.90
CA SER A 130 -12.69 -6.41 9.64
C SER A 130 -13.00 -7.39 10.77
N PHE A 131 -12.80 -8.69 10.55
CA PHE A 131 -12.90 -9.71 11.60
C PHE A 131 -11.85 -9.53 12.71
N GLY A 132 -10.60 -9.25 12.32
CA GLY A 132 -9.53 -8.94 13.27
C GLY A 132 -9.86 -7.72 14.13
N LEU A 133 -10.27 -6.63 13.49
CA LEU A 133 -10.59 -5.35 14.14
C LEU A 133 -11.81 -5.43 15.07
N ASN A 134 -12.77 -6.32 14.78
CA ASN A 134 -13.94 -6.55 15.62
C ASN A 134 -13.56 -7.26 16.94
N PHE A 135 -12.66 -8.25 16.88
CA PHE A 135 -12.35 -9.08 18.04
C PHE A 135 -11.07 -8.68 18.81
N LEU A 136 -10.14 -7.93 18.22
CA LEU A 136 -8.87 -7.56 18.85
C LEU A 136 -8.82 -6.11 19.32
N PRO A 137 -8.10 -5.82 20.42
CA PRO A 137 -7.67 -4.47 20.75
C PRO A 137 -6.80 -3.87 19.64
N VAL A 138 -6.86 -2.54 19.47
CA VAL A 138 -6.12 -1.80 18.42
C VAL A 138 -4.62 -2.00 18.52
N SER A 139 -4.07 -2.10 19.74
CA SER A 139 -2.65 -2.34 19.99
C SER A 139 -2.19 -3.70 19.48
N THR A 140 -2.92 -4.77 19.80
CA THR A 140 -2.64 -6.14 19.31
C THR A 140 -2.78 -6.21 17.80
N TYR A 141 -3.87 -5.65 17.25
CA TYR A 141 -4.12 -5.60 15.82
C TYR A 141 -2.97 -4.90 15.07
N SER A 142 -2.58 -3.71 15.54
CA SER A 142 -1.49 -2.94 14.93
C SER A 142 -0.16 -3.70 14.99
N LEU A 143 0.15 -4.33 16.12
CA LEU A 143 1.37 -5.13 16.28
C LEU A 143 1.40 -6.29 15.29
N ILE A 144 0.30 -7.01 15.10
CA ILE A 144 0.21 -8.07 14.08
C ILE A 144 0.31 -7.47 12.68
N CYS A 145 -0.29 -6.32 12.39
CA CYS A 145 -0.16 -5.66 11.09
C CYS A 145 1.30 -5.28 10.75
N THR A 146 2.15 -4.98 11.73
CA THR A 146 3.59 -4.72 11.44
C THR A 146 4.30 -5.91 10.77
N SER A 147 3.81 -7.13 11.00
CA SER A 147 4.33 -8.35 10.36
C SER A 147 4.12 -8.39 8.83
N GLN A 148 3.23 -7.55 8.28
CA GLN A 148 3.00 -7.42 6.83
C GLN A 148 4.30 -7.22 6.04
N LEU A 149 5.23 -6.42 6.57
CA LEU A 149 6.52 -6.15 5.91
C LEU A 149 7.38 -7.41 5.81
N ALA A 150 7.39 -8.22 6.86
CA ALA A 150 8.15 -9.46 6.88
C ALA A 150 7.52 -10.53 5.97
N PHE A 151 6.19 -10.63 5.93
CA PHE A 151 5.49 -11.48 4.97
C PHE A 151 5.72 -11.01 3.52
N ASN A 152 5.69 -9.70 3.26
CA ASN A 152 6.00 -9.16 1.94
C ASN A 152 7.44 -9.50 1.52
N ALA A 153 8.41 -9.39 2.43
CA ALA A 153 9.77 -9.85 2.16
C ALA A 153 9.75 -11.33 1.79
N LEU A 154 9.15 -12.18 2.64
CA LEU A 154 9.04 -13.61 2.38
C LEU A 154 8.51 -13.95 0.99
N PHE A 155 7.34 -13.41 0.64
CA PHE A 155 6.71 -13.72 -0.63
C PHE A 155 7.49 -13.11 -1.80
N SER A 156 8.15 -11.97 -1.61
CA SER A 156 9.06 -11.41 -2.61
C SER A 156 10.29 -12.29 -2.83
N TYR A 157 10.75 -13.02 -1.82
CA TYR A 157 11.77 -14.07 -2.01
C TYR A 157 11.29 -15.14 -2.97
N PHE A 158 10.18 -15.77 -2.60
CA PHE A 158 9.71 -17.00 -3.19
C PHE A 158 9.14 -16.76 -4.59
N LEU A 159 8.39 -15.66 -4.78
CA LEU A 159 7.68 -15.37 -6.02
C LEU A 159 8.49 -14.52 -7.00
N ASN A 160 9.24 -13.54 -6.50
CA ASN A 160 10.01 -12.61 -7.35
C ASN A 160 11.48 -13.03 -7.52
N GLY A 161 11.95 -14.09 -6.84
CA GLY A 161 13.32 -14.58 -6.95
C GLY A 161 14.38 -13.58 -6.47
N GLN A 162 13.99 -12.66 -5.59
CA GLN A 162 14.89 -11.66 -5.02
C GLN A 162 15.97 -12.37 -4.20
N LYS A 163 17.26 -12.03 -4.28
CA LYS A 163 18.30 -12.75 -3.52
C LYS A 163 18.21 -12.40 -2.02
N PHE A 164 18.07 -13.40 -1.16
CA PHE A 164 17.90 -13.21 0.29
C PHE A 164 19.23 -13.21 1.01
N THR A 165 19.46 -12.16 1.81
CA THR A 165 20.53 -12.12 2.80
C THR A 165 20.10 -12.94 4.03
N PRO A 166 20.98 -13.75 4.66
CA PRO A 166 20.62 -14.65 5.78
C PRO A 166 19.91 -13.97 6.97
N PHE A 167 20.11 -12.66 7.14
CA PHE A 167 19.38 -11.84 8.12
C PHE A 167 17.86 -11.83 7.93
N ILE A 168 17.37 -11.83 6.69
CA ILE A 168 15.92 -11.76 6.40
C ILE A 168 15.25 -13.11 6.67
N ALA A 169 15.96 -14.22 6.38
CA ALA A 169 15.51 -15.56 6.72
C ALA A 169 15.42 -15.77 8.24
N ASN A 170 16.41 -15.27 8.99
CA ASN A 170 16.40 -15.34 10.45
C ASN A 170 15.22 -14.56 11.07
N SER A 171 14.96 -13.33 10.59
CA SER A 171 13.80 -12.54 11.03
C SER A 171 12.46 -13.24 10.76
N LEU A 172 12.38 -14.04 9.70
CA LEU A 172 11.16 -14.78 9.35
C LEU A 172 10.87 -15.96 10.28
N VAL A 173 11.92 -16.70 10.64
CA VAL A 173 11.82 -17.78 11.62
C VAL A 173 11.44 -17.19 12.98
N LEU A 174 12.06 -16.08 13.37
CA LEU A 174 11.73 -15.34 14.60
C LEU A 174 10.29 -14.83 14.61
N LEU A 175 9.76 -14.36 13.47
CA LEU A 175 8.38 -13.90 13.36
C LEU A 175 7.36 -15.05 13.42
N SER A 176 7.66 -16.17 12.78
CA SER A 176 6.83 -17.39 12.84
C SER A 176 6.78 -17.93 14.28
N PHE A 177 7.93 -17.90 14.96
CA PHE A 177 8.04 -18.27 16.37
C PHE A 177 7.33 -17.26 17.29
N SER A 178 7.45 -15.95 17.03
CA SER A 178 6.74 -14.89 17.76
C SER A 178 5.22 -15.02 17.65
N SER A 179 4.72 -15.35 16.46
CA SER A 179 3.28 -15.59 16.22
C SER A 179 2.79 -16.84 16.96
N MET A 180 3.57 -17.92 16.98
CA MET A 180 3.26 -19.10 17.79
C MET A 180 3.31 -18.79 19.30
N LEU A 181 4.33 -18.07 19.77
CA LEU A 181 4.45 -17.68 21.18
C LEU A 181 3.29 -16.78 21.64
N LEU A 182 2.77 -15.89 20.79
CA LEU A 182 1.58 -15.07 21.10
C LEU A 182 0.31 -15.93 21.29
N VAL A 183 0.16 -17.01 20.51
CA VAL A 183 -0.92 -17.98 20.71
C VAL A 183 -0.75 -18.70 22.05
N PHE A 184 0.47 -19.08 22.41
CA PHE A 184 0.76 -19.79 23.66
C PHE A 184 0.75 -18.90 24.91
N GLN A 185 1.04 -17.60 24.82
CA GLN A 185 0.99 -16.65 25.95
C GLN A 185 -0.41 -16.05 26.20
N SER A 186 -1.43 -16.42 25.42
CA SER A 186 -2.80 -15.92 25.58
C SER A 186 -3.55 -16.50 26.81
N ASP A 187 -2.85 -16.66 27.93
CA ASP A 187 -3.44 -17.00 29.22
C ASP A 187 -3.65 -15.77 30.12
N SER A 188 -4.93 -15.44 30.30
CA SER A 188 -5.55 -15.11 31.61
C SER A 188 -5.51 -13.70 32.20
N LYS A 189 -5.19 -12.61 31.48
CA LYS A 189 -5.23 -11.25 32.12
C LYS A 189 -6.01 -10.12 31.43
N GLU A 190 -6.46 -10.27 30.19
CA GLU A 190 -7.29 -9.24 29.49
C GLU A 190 -8.70 -9.74 29.11
N THR A 191 -9.10 -10.89 29.62
CA THR A 191 -10.33 -11.61 29.19
C THR A 191 -11.58 -11.21 29.99
N GLY A 192 -11.79 -9.92 30.24
CA GLY A 192 -12.94 -9.45 31.03
C GLY A 192 -14.28 -9.48 30.29
N LYS A 193 -14.30 -9.44 28.94
CA LYS A 193 -15.55 -9.21 28.18
C LYS A 193 -15.73 -10.02 26.88
N ILE A 194 -14.73 -10.75 26.37
CA ILE A 194 -14.81 -11.46 25.08
C ILE A 194 -14.44 -12.94 25.29
N SER A 195 -15.22 -13.86 24.72
CA SER A 195 -14.93 -15.31 24.81
C SER A 195 -13.56 -15.61 24.16
N ARG A 196 -12.75 -16.42 24.83
CA ARG A 196 -11.40 -16.82 24.40
C ARG A 196 -11.35 -17.27 22.93
N SER A 197 -12.38 -17.97 22.48
CA SER A 197 -12.50 -18.45 21.10
C SER A 197 -12.62 -17.31 20.09
N LYS A 198 -13.35 -16.22 20.41
CA LYS A 198 -13.49 -15.06 19.53
C LYS A 198 -12.16 -14.31 19.38
N TYR A 199 -11.39 -14.22 20.46
CA TYR A 199 -10.05 -13.62 20.42
C TYR A 199 -9.10 -14.41 19.50
N ILE A 200 -9.06 -15.74 19.62
CA ILE A 200 -8.23 -16.61 18.77
C ILE A 200 -8.63 -16.46 17.29
N ILE A 201 -9.93 -16.43 16.99
CA ILE A 201 -10.42 -16.23 15.63
C ILE A 201 -9.92 -14.89 15.08
N GLY A 202 -10.09 -13.79 15.83
CA GLY A 202 -9.59 -12.49 15.39
C GLY A 202 -8.08 -12.45 15.20
N PHE A 203 -7.32 -13.16 16.05
CA PHE A 203 -5.87 -13.20 15.99
C PHE A 203 -5.40 -13.93 14.72
N VAL A 204 -5.96 -15.11 14.47
CA VAL A 204 -5.69 -15.89 13.25
C VAL A 204 -6.13 -15.13 12.01
N CYS A 205 -7.30 -14.48 12.02
CA CYS A 205 -7.75 -13.63 10.92
C CYS A 205 -6.79 -12.48 10.64
N THR A 206 -6.26 -11.82 11.68
CA THR A 206 -5.33 -10.68 11.51
C THR A 206 -3.97 -11.15 10.98
N ILE A 207 -3.45 -12.29 11.44
CA ILE A 207 -2.22 -12.88 10.87
C ILE A 207 -2.43 -13.25 9.40
N ALA A 208 -3.53 -13.95 9.10
CA ALA A 208 -3.87 -14.32 7.74
C ALA A 208 -4.01 -13.08 6.84
N ALA A 209 -4.60 -12.01 7.36
CA ALA A 209 -4.73 -10.76 6.63
C ALA A 209 -3.37 -10.10 6.36
N SER A 210 -2.48 -10.06 7.36
CA SER A 210 -1.11 -9.54 7.22
C SER A 210 -0.27 -10.33 6.23
N ALA A 211 -0.38 -11.66 6.26
CA ALA A 211 0.24 -12.52 5.26
C ALA A 211 -0.37 -12.28 3.87
N GLY A 212 -1.70 -12.17 3.78
CA GLY A 212 -2.40 -11.87 2.54
C GLY A 212 -1.97 -10.54 1.92
N TRP A 213 -1.81 -9.49 2.73
CA TRP A 213 -1.34 -8.19 2.24
C TRP A 213 0.10 -8.27 1.72
N GLY A 214 0.99 -8.95 2.44
CA GLY A 214 2.35 -9.20 1.98
C GLY A 214 2.39 -9.97 0.65
N LEU A 215 1.57 -11.00 0.52
CA LEU A 215 1.42 -11.79 -0.70
C LEU A 215 0.92 -10.93 -1.86
N MET A 216 -0.08 -10.09 -1.60
CA MET A 216 -0.67 -9.19 -2.60
C MET A 216 0.37 -8.24 -3.18
N LEU A 217 1.22 -7.67 -2.33
CA LEU A 217 2.31 -6.77 -2.76
C LEU A 217 3.30 -7.50 -3.67
N SER A 218 3.67 -8.74 -3.31
CA SER A 218 4.60 -9.56 -4.12
C SER A 218 4.00 -10.01 -5.45
N ILE A 219 2.73 -10.45 -5.48
CA ILE A 219 2.03 -10.83 -6.73
C ILE A 219 1.89 -9.61 -7.64
N THR A 220 1.55 -8.44 -7.08
CA THR A 220 1.45 -7.19 -7.86
C THR A 220 2.79 -6.85 -8.50
N GLN A 221 3.89 -6.97 -7.74
CA GLN A 221 5.24 -6.77 -8.28
C GLN A 221 5.59 -7.79 -9.38
N LEU A 222 5.26 -9.06 -9.17
CA LEU A 222 5.46 -10.12 -10.16
C LEU A 222 4.69 -9.83 -11.45
N ALA A 223 3.43 -9.39 -11.33
CA ALA A 223 2.57 -9.06 -12.45
C ALA A 223 3.11 -7.87 -13.26
N LEU A 224 3.60 -6.83 -12.60
CA LEU A 224 4.25 -5.69 -13.26
C LEU A 224 5.49 -6.11 -14.04
N GLN A 225 6.31 -7.00 -13.47
CA GLN A 225 7.55 -7.46 -14.10
C GLN A 225 7.32 -8.47 -15.23
N LYS A 226 6.46 -9.48 -15.01
CA LYS A 226 6.28 -10.61 -15.95
C LYS A 226 5.15 -10.41 -16.96
N ILE A 227 4.03 -9.82 -16.53
CA ILE A 227 2.80 -9.74 -17.35
C ILE A 227 2.73 -8.39 -18.07
N LEU A 228 2.83 -7.29 -17.32
CA LEU A 228 2.67 -5.94 -17.89
C LEU A 228 3.98 -5.36 -18.45
N LYS A 229 5.14 -5.90 -18.04
CA LYS A 229 6.49 -5.47 -18.44
C LYS A 229 6.71 -3.95 -18.36
N SER A 230 5.96 -3.29 -17.48
CA SER A 230 5.96 -1.84 -17.30
C SER A 230 5.72 -1.53 -15.84
N THR A 231 6.60 -0.72 -15.26
CA THR A 231 6.51 -0.22 -13.89
C THR A 231 6.08 1.24 -13.84
N SER A 232 5.36 1.70 -14.88
CA SER A 232 4.86 3.07 -14.92
C SER A 232 3.80 3.30 -13.83
N TYR A 233 3.83 4.49 -13.19
CA TYR A 233 2.85 4.89 -12.18
C TYR A 233 1.39 4.69 -12.67
N LYS A 234 1.13 4.94 -13.95
CA LYS A 234 -0.18 4.77 -14.58
C LYS A 234 -0.65 3.33 -14.54
N VAL A 235 0.25 2.39 -14.78
CA VAL A 235 -0.05 0.95 -14.77
C VAL A 235 -0.34 0.46 -13.35
N VAL A 236 0.45 0.88 -12.37
CA VAL A 236 0.23 0.54 -10.95
C VAL A 236 -1.10 1.12 -10.46
N PHE A 237 -1.42 2.34 -10.89
CA PHE A 237 -2.71 2.96 -10.60
C PHE A 237 -3.87 2.19 -11.23
N ASP A 238 -3.79 1.83 -12.51
CA ASP A 238 -4.83 1.07 -13.20
C ASP A 238 -5.11 -0.25 -12.45
N ILE A 239 -4.07 -1.02 -12.11
CA ILE A 239 -4.22 -2.23 -11.28
C ILE A 239 -4.96 -1.91 -9.98
N THR A 240 -4.59 -0.81 -9.33
CA THR A 240 -5.14 -0.42 -8.02
C THR A 240 -6.61 0.01 -8.08
N VAL A 241 -7.03 0.68 -9.15
CA VAL A 241 -8.44 1.05 -9.35
C VAL A 241 -9.27 -0.18 -9.72
N TYR A 242 -8.82 -0.98 -10.70
CA TYR A 242 -9.57 -2.16 -11.14
C TYR A 242 -9.73 -3.19 -10.02
N GLN A 243 -8.69 -3.44 -9.21
CA GLN A 243 -8.82 -4.34 -8.06
C GLN A 243 -9.82 -3.80 -7.03
N SER A 244 -9.82 -2.49 -6.76
CA SER A 244 -10.70 -1.88 -5.76
C SER A 244 -12.15 -1.85 -6.21
N LEU A 245 -12.38 -1.66 -7.51
CA LEU A 245 -13.70 -1.75 -8.13
C LEU A 245 -14.26 -3.17 -7.97
N ILE A 246 -13.49 -4.19 -8.38
CA ILE A 246 -13.92 -5.58 -8.29
C ILE A 246 -14.14 -5.99 -6.84
N ALA A 247 -13.23 -5.60 -5.94
CA ALA A 247 -13.38 -5.84 -4.51
C ALA A 247 -14.68 -5.22 -3.97
N THR A 248 -14.98 -3.97 -4.34
CA THR A 248 -16.22 -3.29 -3.92
C THR A 248 -17.45 -4.02 -4.43
N VAL A 249 -17.47 -4.50 -5.67
CA VAL A 249 -18.59 -5.30 -6.20
C VAL A 249 -18.77 -6.59 -5.40
N VAL A 250 -17.69 -7.32 -5.13
CA VAL A 250 -17.72 -8.57 -4.35
C VAL A 250 -18.21 -8.32 -2.92
N ILE A 251 -17.72 -7.26 -2.27
CA ILE A 251 -18.13 -6.86 -0.92
C ILE A 251 -19.61 -6.46 -0.90
N LEU A 252 -20.09 -5.71 -1.90
CA LEU A 252 -21.51 -5.39 -2.03
C LEU A 252 -22.36 -6.64 -2.22
N MET A 253 -21.94 -7.57 -3.07
CA MET A 253 -22.63 -8.86 -3.23
C MET A 253 -22.68 -9.62 -1.88
N GLY A 254 -21.60 -9.63 -1.11
CA GLY A 254 -21.56 -10.21 0.23
C GLY A 254 -22.47 -9.50 1.23
N LEU A 255 -22.53 -8.16 1.18
CA LEU A 255 -23.42 -7.35 2.00
C LEU A 255 -24.90 -7.65 1.72
N PHE A 256 -25.28 -7.76 0.44
CA PHE A 256 -26.64 -8.09 0.05
C PHE A 256 -27.00 -9.55 0.36
N ALA A 257 -26.08 -10.49 0.11
CA ALA A 257 -26.29 -11.92 0.36
C ALA A 257 -26.36 -12.27 1.85
N SER A 258 -25.59 -11.58 2.71
CA SER A 258 -25.62 -11.78 4.17
C SER A 258 -26.87 -11.20 4.82
N GLY A 259 -27.60 -10.32 4.14
CA GLY A 259 -28.78 -9.65 4.68
C GLY A 259 -28.47 -8.51 5.64
N GLU A 260 -27.19 -8.27 5.98
CA GLU A 260 -26.76 -7.20 6.89
C GLU A 260 -27.23 -5.82 6.43
N TRP A 261 -27.49 -5.63 5.12
CA TRP A 261 -28.01 -4.38 4.59
C TRP A 261 -29.32 -3.90 5.25
N LYS A 262 -30.15 -4.83 5.72
CA LYS A 262 -31.44 -4.53 6.36
C LYS A 262 -31.25 -3.93 7.75
N ASP A 263 -30.23 -4.42 8.46
CA ASP A 263 -29.96 -4.06 9.85
C ASP A 263 -29.17 -2.75 9.95
N ILE A 264 -28.50 -2.29 8.86
CA ILE A 264 -27.76 -1.02 8.83
C ILE A 264 -28.61 0.17 9.26
N LYS A 265 -29.90 0.18 8.89
CA LYS A 265 -30.77 1.30 9.25
C LYS A 265 -30.96 1.37 10.77
N GLU A 266 -31.24 0.23 11.39
CA GLU A 266 -31.44 0.09 12.84
C GLU A 266 -30.12 0.33 13.59
N GLU A 267 -29.02 -0.24 13.11
CA GLU A 267 -27.67 0.00 13.62
C GLU A 267 -27.29 1.48 13.65
N MET A 268 -27.66 2.24 12.62
CA MET A 268 -27.39 3.67 12.56
C MET A 268 -28.21 4.49 13.58
N TRP A 269 -29.39 4.01 13.97
CA TRP A 269 -30.22 4.66 15.00
C TRP A 269 -29.74 4.31 16.41
N ASP A 270 -29.34 3.06 16.63
CA ASP A 270 -28.87 2.54 17.92
C ASP A 270 -27.39 2.82 18.20
N PHE A 271 -26.69 3.46 17.25
CA PHE A 271 -25.30 3.85 17.44
C PHE A 271 -25.14 4.75 18.65
N GLU A 272 -24.23 4.39 19.57
CA GLU A 272 -24.11 5.01 20.91
C GLU A 272 -23.88 6.53 20.85
N SER A 273 -23.18 7.00 19.81
CA SER A 273 -22.89 8.43 19.58
C SER A 273 -23.87 9.11 18.60
N GLY A 274 -24.95 8.44 18.21
CA GLY A 274 -25.99 8.89 17.29
C GLY A 274 -25.64 8.80 15.80
N LYS A 275 -26.67 8.99 14.97
CA LYS A 275 -26.62 8.87 13.49
C LYS A 275 -25.54 9.72 12.81
N ALA A 276 -25.35 10.96 13.25
CA ALA A 276 -24.36 11.86 12.64
C ALA A 276 -22.93 11.33 12.86
N SER A 277 -22.65 10.85 14.07
CA SER A 277 -21.35 10.25 14.42
C SER A 277 -21.10 8.95 13.66
N TYR A 278 -22.14 8.14 13.43
CA TYR A 278 -22.04 6.95 12.58
C TYR A 278 -21.55 7.30 11.17
N ILE A 279 -22.21 8.27 10.52
CA ILE A 279 -21.86 8.70 9.16
C ILE A 279 -20.46 9.33 9.13
N ILE A 280 -20.15 10.21 10.08
CA ILE A 280 -18.81 10.85 10.18
C ILE A 280 -17.72 9.78 10.36
N ASN A 281 -17.98 8.74 11.16
CA ASN A 281 -17.03 7.68 11.38
C ASN A 281 -16.79 6.84 10.12
N LEU A 282 -17.86 6.48 9.39
CA LEU A 282 -17.72 5.75 8.13
C LEU A 282 -17.01 6.59 7.05
N VAL A 283 -17.41 7.86 6.88
CA VAL A 283 -16.79 8.77 5.92
C VAL A 283 -15.34 9.04 6.28
N GLY A 284 -15.06 9.30 7.56
CA GLY A 284 -13.71 9.51 8.07
C GLY A 284 -12.81 8.30 7.82
N THR A 285 -13.32 7.09 8.08
CA THR A 285 -12.60 5.84 7.80
C THR A 285 -12.31 5.70 6.31
N ALA A 286 -13.30 5.92 5.43
CA ALA A 286 -13.11 5.87 4.00
C ALA A 286 -12.05 6.87 3.53
N VAL A 287 -12.14 8.13 3.96
CA VAL A 287 -11.18 9.19 3.60
C VAL A 287 -9.77 8.84 4.09
N SER A 288 -9.62 8.35 5.32
CA SER A 288 -8.32 7.93 5.85
C SER A 288 -7.69 6.78 5.05
N TRP A 289 -8.48 5.80 4.61
CA TRP A 289 -8.02 4.74 3.71
C TRP A 289 -7.60 5.26 2.34
N GLN A 290 -8.31 6.26 1.79
CA GLN A 290 -7.93 6.86 0.51
C GLN A 290 -6.67 7.72 0.59
N VAL A 291 -6.53 8.48 1.66
CA VAL A 291 -5.31 9.22 2.00
C VAL A 291 -4.10 8.28 2.05
N PHE A 292 -4.23 7.16 2.75
CA PHE A 292 -3.19 6.13 2.82
C PHE A 292 -2.84 5.58 1.42
N THR A 293 -3.85 5.17 0.66
CA THR A 293 -3.64 4.52 -0.66
C THR A 293 -3.03 5.50 -1.66
N SER A 294 -3.46 6.77 -1.65
CA SER A 294 -2.96 7.80 -2.57
C SER A 294 -1.50 8.12 -2.30
N CYS A 295 -1.15 8.25 -1.02
CA CYS A 295 0.21 8.50 -0.60
C CYS A 295 1.14 7.30 -0.85
N PHE A 296 0.61 6.08 -0.74
CA PHE A 296 1.35 4.85 -1.04
C PHE A 296 1.71 4.74 -2.54
N LEU A 297 0.76 5.06 -3.43
CA LEU A 297 0.98 4.99 -4.88
C LEU A 297 1.97 6.05 -5.39
N MET A 298 2.01 7.24 -4.78
CA MET A 298 2.86 8.34 -5.24
C MET A 298 4.37 8.09 -5.04
N LYS A 299 4.74 7.08 -4.23
CA LYS A 299 6.13 6.74 -3.89
C LYS A 299 6.70 5.58 -4.73
N ARG A 300 5.87 4.87 -5.51
CA ARG A 300 6.26 3.68 -6.28
C ARG A 300 6.59 4.02 -7.73
#